data_AF-A0A7C6M241-F1
#
_entry.id   AF-A0A7C6M241-F1
#
_cell.length_a   1.000
_cell.length_b   1.000
_cell.length_c   1.000
_cell.angle_alpha   90.00
_cell.angle_beta   90.00
_cell.angle_gamma   90.00
#
_symmetry.space_group_name_H-M   'P 1'
#
loop_
_entity.id
_entity.type
_entity.pdbx_description
1 polymer ?
#
loop_
_entity_poly.entity_id
_entity_poly.type
_entity_poly.pdbx_seq_one_letter_code
_entity_poly.pdbx_strand_id
1 'polypeptide(L)' 'MAKIKTEAEYEALMQRIEELLLVTDDSTPVTDKNMIELDMLVDLVEEYELEHYPIGTPSLVEAMKLRMYETRWR' A
#
# COMPACT_ATOMS: atom_id res chain seq x y z
N MET A 1 -10.99 -10.73 -12.50
CA MET A 1 -9.70 -10.64 -11.79
C MET A 1 -9.86 -11.33 -10.46
N ALA A 2 -8.81 -11.97 -9.94
CA ALA A 2 -8.87 -12.52 -8.58
C ALA A 2 -9.07 -11.36 -7.59
N LYS A 3 -9.79 -11.58 -6.49
CA LYS A 3 -10.01 -10.58 -5.45
C LYS A 3 -9.64 -11.19 -4.11
N ILE A 4 -9.00 -10.40 -3.27
CA ILE A 4 -8.80 -10.70 -1.86
C ILE A 4 -10.17 -10.68 -1.18
N LYS A 5 -10.50 -11.71 -0.39
CA LYS A 5 -11.80 -11.84 0.28
C LYS A 5 -11.71 -11.82 1.79
N THR A 6 -10.52 -12.02 2.33
CA THR A 6 -10.29 -12.15 3.77
C THR A 6 -9.07 -11.36 4.20
N GLU A 7 -9.09 -10.90 5.45
CA GLU A 7 -7.96 -10.22 6.06
C GLU A 7 -6.69 -11.08 6.09
N ALA A 8 -6.85 -12.39 6.29
CA ALA A 8 -5.71 -13.32 6.29
C ALA A 8 -5.04 -13.42 4.91
N GLU A 9 -5.81 -13.35 3.82
CA GLU A 9 -5.26 -13.27 2.46
C GLU A 9 -4.54 -11.94 2.24
N TYR A 10 -5.13 -10.82 2.69
CA TYR A 10 -4.50 -9.50 2.66
C TYR A 10 -3.15 -9.49 3.39
N GLU A 11 -3.11 -9.95 4.64
CA GLU A 11 -1.88 -10.00 5.45
C GLU A 11 -0.79 -10.87 4.80
N ALA A 12 -1.17 -12.02 4.24
CA ALA A 12 -0.23 -12.91 3.56
C ALA A 12 0.36 -12.27 2.29
N LEU A 13 -0.47 -11.56 1.52
CA LEU A 13 0.00 -10.84 0.33
C LEU A 13 0.87 -9.64 0.70
N MET A 14 0.53 -8.92 1.77
CA MET A 14 1.36 -7.83 2.30
C MET A 14 2.75 -8.30 2.71
N GLN A 15 2.84 -9.43 3.44
CA GLN A 15 4.13 -10.03 3.77
C GLN A 15 4.94 -10.38 2.52
N ARG A 16 4.29 -10.90 1.49
CA ARG A 16 4.96 -11.23 0.23
C ARG A 16 5.46 -9.98 -0.50
N ILE A 17 4.69 -8.90 -0.52
CA ILE A 17 5.10 -7.61 -1.07
C ILE A 17 6.32 -7.07 -0.32
N GLU A 18 6.33 -7.12 1.01
CA GLU A 18 7.49 -6.69 1.82
C GLU A 18 8.75 -7.49 1.48
N GLU A 19 8.65 -8.82 1.31
CA GLU A 19 9.77 -9.65 0.86
C GLU A 19 10.28 -9.24 -0.53
N LEU A 20 9.37 -8.96 -1.47
CA LEU A 20 9.71 -8.56 -2.82
C LEU A 20 10.43 -7.21 -2.83
N LEU A 21 9.95 -6.23 -2.05
CA LEU A 21 10.58 -4.92 -1.93
C LEU A 21 12.00 -4.95 -1.35
N LEU A 22 12.39 -6.01 -0.63
CA LEU A 22 13.76 -6.20 -0.16
C LEU A 22 14.72 -6.70 -1.24
N VAL A 23 14.18 -7.32 -2.30
CA VAL A 23 14.98 -7.96 -3.37
C VAL A 23 14.84 -7.26 -4.72
N THR A 24 13.86 -6.36 -4.87
CA THR A 24 13.66 -5.52 -6.04
C THR A 24 14.05 -4.07 -5.74
N ASP A 25 14.61 -3.40 -6.74
CA ASP A 25 14.97 -1.99 -6.68
C ASP A 25 14.64 -1.28 -8.01
N ASP A 26 14.90 0.03 -8.09
CA ASP A 26 14.67 0.84 -9.29
C ASP A 26 15.50 0.40 -10.51
N SER A 27 16.52 -0.44 -10.31
CA SER A 27 17.35 -0.99 -11.38
C SER A 27 16.87 -2.36 -11.89
N THR A 28 15.91 -2.95 -11.19
CA THR A 28 15.38 -4.28 -11.51
C THR A 28 14.54 -4.21 -12.79
N PRO A 29 14.84 -5.02 -13.83
CA PRO A 29 14.09 -5.01 -15.07
C PRO A 29 12.62 -5.32 -14.85
N VAL A 30 11.72 -4.62 -15.55
CA VAL A 30 10.27 -4.90 -15.53
C VAL A 30 9.90 -6.31 -16.01
N THR A 31 10.81 -6.97 -16.74
CA THR A 31 10.66 -8.37 -17.16
C THR A 31 11.08 -9.37 -16.10
N ASP A 32 11.67 -8.90 -14.99
CA ASP A 32 12.04 -9.76 -13.87
C ASP A 32 10.77 -10.34 -13.24
N LYS A 33 10.81 -11.63 -12.92
CA LYS A 33 9.68 -12.34 -12.32
C LYS A 33 9.21 -11.70 -11.00
N ASN A 34 10.13 -11.15 -10.21
CA ASN A 34 9.84 -10.55 -8.92
C ASN A 34 9.14 -9.19 -9.09
N MET A 35 9.53 -8.43 -10.13
CA MET A 35 8.85 -7.17 -10.47
C MET A 35 7.45 -7.42 -11.03
N ILE A 36 7.28 -8.42 -11.89
CA ILE A 36 5.96 -8.81 -12.41
C ILE A 36 5.07 -9.30 -11.27
N GLU A 37 5.59 -10.13 -10.36
CA GLU A 37 4.84 -10.59 -9.18
C GLU A 37 4.45 -9.41 -8.29
N LEU A 38 5.38 -8.50 -8.00
CA LEU A 38 5.14 -7.31 -7.18
C LEU A 38 4.02 -6.45 -7.76
N ASP A 39 4.09 -6.13 -9.06
CA ASP A 39 3.10 -5.32 -9.76
C ASP A 39 1.68 -5.93 -9.64
N MET A 40 1.58 -7.24 -9.90
CA MET A 40 0.30 -7.95 -9.77
C MET A 40 -0.23 -8.00 -8.34
N LEU A 41 0.64 -8.12 -7.33
CA LEU A 41 0.22 -8.18 -5.93
C LEU A 41 -0.21 -6.81 -5.42
N VAL A 42 0.48 -5.74 -5.81
CA VAL A 42 0.12 -4.36 -5.45
C VAL A 42 -1.27 -4.02 -5.99
N ASP A 43 -1.56 -4.35 -7.25
CA ASP A 43 -2.90 -4.14 -7.84
C ASP A 43 -4.01 -4.84 -7.04
N LEU A 44 -3.77 -6.07 -6.57
CA LEU A 44 -4.75 -6.84 -5.80
C LEU A 44 -4.98 -6.25 -4.40
N VAL A 45 -3.91 -5.79 -3.76
CA VAL A 45 -3.95 -5.18 -2.44
C VAL A 45 -4.65 -3.81 -2.51
N GLU A 46 -4.33 -2.99 -3.52
CA GLU A 46 -4.96 -1.68 -3.72
C GLU A 46 -6.49 -1.81 -3.87
N GLU A 47 -6.97 -2.79 -4.65
CA GLU A 47 -8.41 -3.02 -4.79
C GLU A 47 -9.09 -3.38 -3.45
N TYR A 48 -8.43 -4.17 -2.61
CA TYR A 48 -8.93 -4.49 -1.27
C TYR A 48 -8.91 -3.29 -0.34
N GLU A 49 -7.84 -2.49 -0.35
CA GLU A 49 -7.68 -1.30 0.47
C GLU A 49 -8.70 -0.22 0.12
N LEU A 50 -9.02 -0.02 -1.16
CA LEU A 50 -10.06 0.91 -1.58
C LEU A 50 -11.44 0.55 -1.00
N GLU A 51 -11.73 -0.75 -0.88
CA GLU A 51 -12.99 -1.25 -0.33
C GLU A 51 -13.02 -1.23 1.21
N HIS A 52 -11.91 -1.55 1.88
CA HIS A 52 -11.85 -1.78 3.34
C HIS A 52 -11.22 -0.64 4.15
N TYR A 53 -10.31 0.12 3.54
CA TYR A 53 -9.57 1.24 4.14
C TYR A 53 -9.70 2.52 3.31
N PRO A 54 -10.93 3.01 3.04
CA PRO A 54 -11.12 4.20 2.21
C PRO A 54 -10.44 5.42 2.84
N ILE A 55 -9.53 6.05 2.10
CA ILE A 55 -8.93 7.33 2.50
C ILE A 55 -10.00 8.41 2.31
N GLY A 56 -10.71 8.72 3.39
CA GLY A 56 -11.65 9.84 3.44
C GLY A 56 -10.94 11.19 3.43
N THR A 57 -11.66 12.24 3.01
CA THR A 57 -11.19 13.60 3.20
C THR A 57 -11.05 13.87 4.70
N PRO A 58 -9.89 14.34 5.19
CA PRO A 58 -9.73 14.65 6.60
C PRO A 58 -10.75 15.72 6.99
N SER A 59 -11.35 15.56 8.16
CA SER A 59 -12.21 16.60 8.73
C SER A 59 -11.42 17.89 8.95
N LEU A 60 -12.10 19.03 9.02
CA LEU A 60 -11.47 20.32 9.33
C LEU A 60 -10.64 20.25 10.63
N VAL A 61 -11.13 19.49 11.62
CA VAL A 61 -10.43 19.30 12.90
C VAL A 61 -9.12 18.51 12.72
N GLU A 62 -9.12 17.44 11.93
CA GLU A 62 -7.93 16.66 11.61
C GLU A 62 -6.92 17.48 10.81
N ALA A 63 -7.39 18.24 9.81
CA ALA A 63 -6.55 19.16 9.06
C ALA A 63 -5.91 20.23 9.96
N MET A 64 -6.68 20.83 10.88
CA MET A 64 -6.15 21.80 11.85
C MET A 64 -5.11 21.16 12.78
N LYS A 65 -5.36 19.95 13.30
CA LYS A 65 -4.41 19.19 14.12
C LYS A 65 -3.11 18.90 13.37
N LEU A 66 -3.20 18.53 12.09
CA LEU A 66 -2.03 18.30 11.24
C LEU A 66 -1.20 19.58 11.08
N ARG A 67 -1.85 20.73 10.78
CA ARG A 67 -1.16 22.02 10.67
C ARG A 67 -0.48 22.44 11.97
N MET A 68 -1.13 22.21 13.11
CA MET A 68 -0.53 22.46 14.42
C MET A 68 0.69 21.58 14.66
N TYR A 69 0.65 20.30 14.26
CA TYR A 69 1.77 19.37 14.38
C TYR A 69 2.95 19.77 13.47
N GLU A 70 2.71 20.06 12.20
CA GLU A 70 3.74 20.49 11.24
C GLU A 70 4.47 21.77 11.68
N THR A 71 3.75 22.70 12.30
CA THR A 71 4.30 23.98 12.75
C THR A 71 4.98 23.87 14.12
N ARG A 72 4.78 22.77 14.85
CA ARG A 72 5.35 22.54 16.21
C ARG A 72 6.87 22.43 16.21
N TRP A 73 7.46 22.15 15.05
CA TRP A 73 8.90 21.92 14.88
C TRP A 73 9.63 23.10 14.20
N ARG A 74 8.97 24.26 14.12
CA ARG A 74 9.53 25.51 13.60
C ARG A 74 9.88 26.49 14.70
#